data_AF-A0A7J8QA12-F1
#
_entry.id   AF-A0A7J8QA12-F1
#
_cell.length_a   1.000
_cell.length_b   1.000
_cell.length_c   1.000
_cell.angle_alpha   90.00
_cell.angle_beta   90.00
_cell.angle_gamma   90.00
#
_symmetry.space_group_name_H-M   'P 1'
#
loop_
_entity.id
_entity.type
_entity.pdbx_description
1 polymer ?
#
loop_
_entity_poly.entity_id
_entity_poly.type
_entity_poly.pdbx_seq_one_letter_code
_entity_poly.pdbx_strand_id
1 'polypeptide(L)'
;MSCCYFAVTGLLLFLTGTLPSAAAAPDRFHKPFRLKSSDPKPQSQEFFELTNPLPSDRLTPSCSLTVINHSFANTIDSPPFSAPYSPPSDCSPPWPRVVLDFRADSSGDQYDRIAAIWLDGAEIFRTSTAEPTDTGIFWRVRKDITRYSSILYKPQLNVTMMLENVVNDIYTGVYDIHVSFLFYKENIVPNDVRFPSIISPSQKHYDNLGTAELGLFKTPPDLIIPISSDGERGHWFRVESESDVHVKKVRFPDNTIQVVLELYASFHGNDEFWYSNPPYSYIRMNNLTTARGNGAYREVFVTIDGKFVGSEVVFPVVFTGGAGLTHYSGNRSWRSGISIYQATI
;
A
#
# COMPACT_ATOMS: atom_id res chain seq x y z
N MET A 1 80.89 -1.52 2.63
CA MET A 1 79.90 -0.74 3.42
C MET A 1 78.54 -1.04 2.84
N SER A 2 77.83 -1.95 3.49
CA SER A 2 76.52 -2.48 3.06
C SER A 2 75.44 -1.59 3.67
N CYS A 3 74.54 -1.03 2.85
CA CYS A 3 73.45 -0.18 3.32
C CYS A 3 72.18 -1.02 3.45
N CYS A 4 71.76 -1.25 4.69
CA CYS A 4 70.60 -2.06 5.06
C CYS A 4 69.28 -1.34 4.73
N TYR A 5 68.38 -2.04 4.04
CA TYR A 5 66.97 -1.68 3.96
C TYR A 5 66.29 -1.97 5.32
N PHE A 6 65.73 -0.95 5.96
CA PHE A 6 64.79 -1.12 7.07
C PHE A 6 63.40 -1.39 6.49
N ALA A 7 62.93 -2.64 6.60
CA ALA A 7 61.53 -2.98 6.40
C ALA A 7 60.77 -2.71 7.70
N VAL A 8 59.88 -1.72 7.71
CA VAL A 8 58.93 -1.50 8.80
C VAL A 8 57.74 -2.42 8.57
N THR A 9 57.68 -3.51 9.31
CA THR A 9 56.51 -4.39 9.40
C THR A 9 55.46 -3.73 10.28
N GLY A 10 54.47 -3.07 9.66
CA GLY A 10 53.27 -2.60 10.35
C GLY A 10 52.33 -3.76 10.65
N LEU A 11 52.19 -4.12 11.92
CA LEU A 11 51.23 -5.09 12.42
C LEU A 11 49.82 -4.46 12.38
N LEU A 12 49.03 -4.77 11.33
CA LEU A 12 47.60 -4.45 11.28
C LEU A 12 46.85 -5.40 12.21
N LEU A 13 46.54 -4.92 13.42
CA LEU A 13 45.58 -5.53 14.32
C LEU A 13 44.18 -5.41 13.69
N PHE A 14 43.67 -6.50 13.12
CA PHE A 14 42.25 -6.63 12.80
C PHE A 14 41.46 -6.71 14.11
N LEU A 15 40.99 -5.56 14.60
CA LEU A 15 39.90 -5.51 15.56
C LEU A 15 38.62 -5.89 14.83
N THR A 16 38.19 -7.14 14.97
CA THR A 16 36.85 -7.59 14.58
C THR A 16 35.85 -6.92 15.52
N GLY A 17 35.41 -5.71 15.16
CA GLY A 17 34.27 -5.06 15.78
C GLY A 17 33.00 -5.81 15.39
N THR A 18 32.46 -6.58 16.32
CA THR A 18 31.11 -7.12 16.22
C THR A 18 30.12 -5.95 16.16
N LEU A 19 29.49 -5.76 14.99
CA LEU A 19 28.33 -4.87 14.85
C LEU A 19 27.26 -5.32 15.86
N PRO A 20 26.75 -4.42 16.73
CA PRO A 20 25.61 -4.77 17.56
C PRO A 20 24.40 -4.98 16.65
N SER A 21 23.86 -6.20 16.71
CA SER A 21 22.58 -6.60 16.14
C SER A 21 21.53 -5.53 16.41
N ALA A 22 20.75 -5.17 15.39
CA ALA A 22 19.62 -4.26 15.49
C ALA A 22 18.79 -4.61 16.73
N ALA A 23 18.59 -3.62 17.59
CA ALA A 23 17.84 -3.79 18.83
C ALA A 23 16.46 -4.38 18.50
N ALA A 24 16.21 -5.55 19.11
CA ALA A 24 14.92 -6.20 19.08
C ALA A 24 13.82 -5.22 19.51
N ALA A 25 12.71 -5.24 18.79
CA ALA A 25 11.47 -4.61 19.24
C ALA A 25 11.14 -5.12 20.66
N PRO A 26 10.59 -4.28 21.55
CA PRO A 26 10.29 -4.73 22.90
C PRO A 26 9.18 -5.79 22.86
N ASP A 27 9.52 -7.00 23.33
CA ASP A 27 8.59 -8.07 23.68
C ASP A 27 7.53 -7.54 24.64
N ARG A 28 6.33 -7.27 24.14
CA ARG A 28 5.12 -7.13 24.98
C ARG A 28 3.92 -7.78 24.30
N PHE A 29 3.92 -9.10 24.28
CA PHE A 29 2.68 -9.86 24.31
C PHE A 29 2.70 -10.85 25.47
N HIS A 30 1.96 -10.52 26.52
CA HIS A 30 1.54 -11.52 27.50
C HIS A 30 0.59 -12.48 26.78
N LYS A 31 1.03 -13.72 26.57
CA LYS A 31 0.13 -14.81 26.13
C LYS A 31 -1.03 -14.90 27.13
N PRO A 32 -2.30 -14.73 26.70
CA PRO A 32 -3.42 -14.99 27.59
C PRO A 32 -3.41 -16.46 28.02
N PHE A 33 -3.68 -16.70 29.30
CA PHE A 33 -3.79 -18.04 29.87
C PHE A 33 -4.84 -18.86 29.09
N ARG A 34 -4.44 -20.03 28.55
CA ARG A 34 -5.34 -20.98 27.89
C ARG A 34 -6.30 -21.60 28.90
N LEU A 35 -7.54 -21.13 28.93
CA LEU A 35 -8.67 -21.96 29.34
C LEU A 35 -9.02 -22.87 28.16
N LYS A 36 -8.91 -24.19 28.34
CA LYS A 36 -9.34 -25.18 27.33
C LYS A 36 -10.87 -25.11 27.21
N SER A 37 -11.39 -24.32 26.27
CA SER A 37 -12.77 -24.41 25.80
C SER A 37 -12.87 -25.50 24.73
N SER A 38 -13.89 -26.34 24.82
CA SER A 38 -14.26 -27.33 23.81
C SER A 38 -15.10 -26.69 22.72
N ASP A 39 -14.51 -25.77 21.96
CA ASP A 39 -15.18 -25.09 20.85
C ASP A 39 -14.99 -25.83 19.51
N PRO A 40 -15.87 -25.60 18.52
CA PRO A 40 -15.84 -26.29 17.23
C PRO A 40 -14.51 -26.05 16.50
N LYS A 41 -14.22 -26.87 15.46
CA LYS A 41 -13.01 -26.78 14.63
C LYS A 41 -12.62 -25.31 14.38
N PRO A 42 -11.35 -24.92 14.67
CA PRO A 42 -10.91 -23.54 14.46
C PRO A 42 -11.13 -23.14 13.00
N GLN A 43 -11.97 -22.14 12.78
CA GLN A 43 -12.22 -21.54 11.47
C GLN A 43 -11.29 -20.33 11.30
N SER A 44 -10.76 -20.13 10.10
CA SER A 44 -10.00 -18.92 9.77
C SER A 44 -10.85 -17.67 10.04
N GLN A 45 -10.24 -16.65 10.62
CA GLN A 45 -10.92 -15.38 10.93
C GLN A 45 -10.96 -14.50 9.68
N GLU A 46 -12.17 -14.06 9.30
CA GLU A 46 -12.35 -13.06 8.24
C GLU A 46 -12.10 -11.66 8.78
N PHE A 47 -11.14 -10.95 8.18
CA PHE A 47 -10.97 -9.51 8.33
C PHE A 47 -11.63 -8.79 7.15
N PHE A 48 -12.27 -7.66 7.43
CA PHE A 48 -12.85 -6.80 6.40
C PHE A 48 -12.33 -5.38 6.56
N GLU A 49 -12.09 -4.72 5.43
CA GLU A 49 -11.75 -3.32 5.39
C GLU A 49 -13.03 -2.48 5.34
N LEU A 50 -13.16 -1.51 6.24
CA LEU A 50 -14.30 -0.58 6.25
C LEU A 50 -14.24 0.31 5.00
N THR A 51 -15.11 0.01 4.03
CA THR A 51 -15.21 0.75 2.78
C THR A 51 -16.67 1.17 2.53
N ASN A 52 -16.85 2.22 1.74
CA ASN A 52 -18.19 2.53 1.23
C ASN A 52 -18.63 1.39 0.31
N PRO A 53 -19.89 0.91 0.41
CA PRO A 53 -20.37 -0.15 -0.45
C PRO A 53 -20.23 0.27 -1.91
N LEU A 54 -19.67 -0.61 -2.73
CA LEU A 54 -19.57 -0.35 -4.15
C LEU A 54 -20.96 -0.55 -4.77
N PRO A 55 -21.38 0.32 -5.71
CA PRO A 55 -22.63 0.10 -6.45
C PRO A 55 -22.70 -1.33 -7.03
N SER A 56 -21.57 -1.87 -7.50
CA SER A 56 -21.43 -3.23 -8.03
C SER A 56 -21.58 -4.37 -7.02
N ASP A 57 -21.70 -4.12 -5.72
CA ASP A 57 -21.78 -5.20 -4.73
C ASP A 57 -23.01 -6.07 -4.88
N ARG A 58 -24.06 -5.55 -5.54
CA ARG A 58 -25.29 -6.27 -5.85
C ARG A 58 -25.35 -6.83 -7.27
N LEU A 59 -24.31 -6.61 -8.07
CA LEU A 59 -24.27 -7.03 -9.46
C LEU A 59 -23.39 -8.26 -9.65
N THR A 60 -23.80 -9.10 -10.59
CA THR A 60 -22.98 -10.16 -11.16
C THR A 60 -22.07 -9.55 -12.23
N PRO A 61 -20.74 -9.77 -12.18
CA PRO A 61 -19.85 -9.31 -13.24
C PRO A 61 -20.18 -10.02 -14.55
N SER A 62 -20.07 -9.30 -15.67
CA SER A 62 -20.27 -9.85 -17.01
C SER A 62 -19.15 -10.82 -17.38
N CYS A 63 -17.93 -10.57 -16.88
CA CYS A 63 -16.80 -11.48 -16.98
C CYS A 63 -15.79 -11.19 -15.86
N SER A 64 -14.89 -12.14 -15.61
CA SER A 64 -13.84 -12.06 -14.59
C SER A 64 -12.53 -12.56 -15.16
N LEU A 65 -11.44 -11.88 -14.83
CA LEU A 65 -10.08 -12.27 -15.19
C LEU A 65 -9.23 -12.38 -13.93
N THR A 66 -8.74 -13.58 -13.62
CA THR A 66 -7.72 -13.74 -12.58
C THR A 66 -6.39 -13.24 -13.13
N VAL A 67 -5.83 -12.23 -12.49
CA VAL A 67 -4.56 -11.58 -12.88
C VAL A 67 -3.40 -12.02 -11.99
N ILE A 68 -3.66 -12.44 -10.75
CA ILE A 68 -2.67 -12.97 -9.82
C ILE A 68 -3.27 -14.18 -9.11
N ASN A 69 -2.51 -15.27 -9.08
CA ASN A 69 -2.76 -16.42 -8.22
C ASN A 69 -1.37 -16.92 -7.79
N HIS A 70 -0.91 -16.49 -6.61
CA HIS A 70 0.48 -16.65 -6.21
C HIS A 70 0.64 -16.69 -4.69
N SER A 71 1.61 -17.47 -4.22
CA SER A 71 1.98 -17.59 -2.81
C SER A 71 3.27 -16.81 -2.53
N PHE A 72 3.22 -15.88 -1.58
CA PHE A 72 4.37 -15.06 -1.16
C PHE A 72 4.94 -15.62 0.16
N ALA A 73 6.05 -16.36 0.04
CA ALA A 73 6.79 -16.93 1.17
C ALA A 73 8.03 -16.08 1.52
N ASN A 74 9.23 -16.49 1.11
CA ASN A 74 10.46 -15.70 1.27
C ASN A 74 10.67 -14.79 0.06
N THR A 75 10.05 -13.62 0.08
CA THR A 75 10.05 -12.65 -1.03
C THR A 75 10.71 -11.32 -0.69
N ILE A 76 11.22 -11.17 0.53
CA ILE A 76 12.07 -10.04 0.88
C ILE A 76 13.27 -9.94 -0.08
N ASP A 77 13.63 -8.72 -0.48
CA ASP A 77 14.72 -8.42 -1.43
C ASP A 77 14.59 -9.08 -2.82
N SER A 78 13.46 -9.74 -3.10
CA SER A 78 13.17 -10.33 -4.41
C SER A 78 12.44 -9.31 -5.30
N PRO A 79 12.57 -9.44 -6.63
CA PRO A 79 11.74 -8.69 -7.56
C PRO A 79 10.23 -8.94 -7.35
N PRO A 80 9.35 -8.00 -7.72
CA PRO A 80 7.91 -8.20 -7.64
C PRO A 80 7.45 -9.36 -8.52
N PHE A 81 6.42 -10.07 -8.07
CA PHE A 81 5.73 -11.05 -8.91
C PHE A 81 5.14 -10.32 -10.12
N SER A 82 5.31 -10.88 -11.32
CA SER A 82 4.84 -10.29 -12.57
C SER A 82 4.07 -11.32 -13.38
N ALA A 83 2.91 -10.93 -13.90
CA ALA A 83 2.08 -11.74 -14.79
C ALA A 83 1.64 -10.92 -16.00
N PRO A 84 1.55 -11.52 -17.21
CA PRO A 84 1.05 -10.82 -18.38
C PRO A 84 -0.43 -10.49 -18.20
N TYR A 85 -0.82 -9.34 -18.74
CA TYR A 85 -2.19 -8.85 -18.75
C TYR A 85 -2.65 -8.55 -20.17
N SER A 86 -3.88 -8.95 -20.46
CA SER A 86 -4.65 -8.46 -21.59
C SER A 86 -6.13 -8.44 -21.23
N PRO A 87 -6.90 -7.50 -21.78
CA PRO A 87 -8.33 -7.43 -21.57
C PRO A 87 -9.00 -8.74 -22.01
N PRO A 88 -10.08 -9.20 -21.34
CA PRO A 88 -10.78 -10.43 -21.72
C PRO A 88 -11.28 -10.39 -23.18
N SER A 89 -10.94 -11.41 -23.97
CA SER A 89 -11.31 -11.48 -25.39
C SER A 89 -12.79 -11.79 -25.62
N ASP A 90 -13.42 -12.51 -24.69
CA ASP A 90 -14.83 -12.90 -24.68
C ASP A 90 -15.75 -11.80 -24.14
N CYS A 91 -15.19 -10.69 -23.64
CA CYS A 91 -15.92 -9.67 -22.92
C CYS A 91 -15.34 -8.29 -23.21
N SER A 92 -15.50 -7.85 -24.46
CA SER A 92 -14.90 -6.60 -24.94
C SER A 92 -15.43 -5.34 -24.23
N PRO A 93 -14.61 -4.27 -24.13
CA PRO A 93 -15.00 -2.94 -23.63
C PRO A 93 -16.04 -2.27 -24.56
N PRO A 94 -16.71 -1.17 -24.13
CA PRO A 94 -16.49 -0.43 -22.88
C PRO A 94 -17.07 -1.14 -21.67
N TRP A 95 -16.31 -1.14 -20.58
CA TRP A 95 -16.82 -1.52 -19.26
C TRP A 95 -17.11 -0.25 -18.48
N PRO A 96 -18.39 0.08 -18.23
CA PRO A 96 -18.73 1.19 -17.35
C PRO A 96 -18.19 1.05 -15.94
N ARG A 97 -17.85 -0.18 -15.52
CA ARG A 97 -17.25 -0.42 -14.23
C ARG A 97 -16.29 -1.62 -14.27
N VAL A 98 -15.14 -1.45 -13.62
CA VAL A 98 -14.17 -2.51 -13.37
C VAL A 98 -13.79 -2.50 -11.89
N VAL A 99 -13.90 -3.66 -11.25
CA VAL A 99 -13.59 -3.83 -9.82
C VAL A 99 -12.43 -4.81 -9.67
N LEU A 100 -11.42 -4.40 -8.92
CA LEU A 100 -10.37 -5.28 -8.42
C LEU A 100 -10.93 -6.05 -7.22
N ASP A 101 -10.90 -7.38 -7.28
CA ASP A 101 -11.25 -8.29 -6.19
C ASP A 101 -9.96 -8.95 -5.67
N PHE A 102 -9.46 -8.44 -4.54
CA PHE A 102 -8.29 -8.96 -3.85
C PHE A 102 -8.74 -9.92 -2.75
N ARG A 103 -8.14 -11.10 -2.69
CA ARG A 103 -8.32 -12.07 -1.62
C ARG A 103 -6.96 -12.54 -1.16
N ALA A 104 -6.81 -12.67 0.15
CA ALA A 104 -5.60 -13.17 0.75
C ALA A 104 -5.94 -14.06 1.92
N ASP A 105 -5.19 -15.14 2.05
CA ASP A 105 -5.20 -16.00 3.22
C ASP A 105 -3.77 -16.28 3.68
N SER A 106 -3.64 -16.55 4.98
CA SER A 106 -2.38 -16.99 5.56
C SER A 106 -2.65 -17.81 6.80
N SER A 107 -1.82 -18.84 7.01
CA SER A 107 -1.81 -19.62 8.23
C SER A 107 -0.40 -19.66 8.80
N GLY A 108 -0.27 -19.41 10.10
CA GLY A 108 1.02 -19.30 10.79
C GLY A 108 1.28 -17.89 11.32
N ASP A 109 2.45 -17.73 11.93
CA ASP A 109 2.85 -16.50 12.60
C ASP A 109 3.45 -15.50 11.62
N GLN A 110 2.96 -14.26 11.64
CA GLN A 110 3.51 -13.13 10.88
C GLN A 110 3.35 -11.76 11.56
N TYR A 111 4.15 -10.81 11.10
CA TYR A 111 3.85 -9.39 11.29
C TYR A 111 3.19 -8.82 10.04
N ASP A 112 2.61 -7.63 10.20
CA ASP A 112 2.04 -6.90 9.09
C ASP A 112 3.11 -6.57 8.04
N ARG A 113 2.72 -6.74 6.78
CA ARG A 113 3.54 -6.51 5.59
C ARG A 113 2.81 -5.58 4.65
N ILE A 114 3.57 -4.73 3.97
CA ILE A 114 3.04 -3.90 2.89
C ILE A 114 2.91 -4.71 1.60
N ALA A 115 1.80 -4.50 0.90
CA ALA A 115 1.59 -5.04 -0.42
C ALA A 115 1.04 -3.98 -1.39
N ALA A 116 1.43 -4.05 -2.66
CA ALA A 116 0.85 -3.21 -3.71
C ALA A 116 0.79 -3.94 -5.05
N ILE A 117 -0.14 -3.49 -5.90
CA ILE A 117 -0.40 -4.00 -7.24
C ILE A 117 -0.34 -2.83 -8.22
N TRP A 118 0.41 -3.03 -9.30
CA TRP A 118 0.48 -2.12 -10.42
C TRP A 118 0.04 -2.79 -11.71
N LEU A 119 -0.58 -2.02 -12.60
CA LEU A 119 -0.86 -2.38 -13.99
C LEU A 119 -0.03 -1.48 -14.89
N ASP A 120 0.91 -2.06 -15.64
CA ASP A 120 1.87 -1.31 -16.46
C ASP A 120 2.62 -0.22 -15.67
N GLY A 121 2.98 -0.53 -14.42
CA GLY A 121 3.64 0.40 -13.50
C GLY A 121 2.72 1.45 -12.87
N ALA A 122 1.43 1.55 -13.24
CA ALA A 122 0.45 2.40 -12.56
C ALA A 122 -0.11 1.71 -11.31
N GLU A 123 0.01 2.32 -10.13
CA GLU A 123 -0.53 1.71 -8.92
C GLU A 123 -2.05 1.73 -8.92
N ILE A 124 -2.65 0.56 -8.80
CA ILE A 124 -4.11 0.41 -8.75
C ILE A 124 -4.58 -0.01 -7.36
N PHE A 125 -3.70 -0.59 -6.53
CA PHE A 125 -4.05 -1.07 -5.20
C PHE A 125 -2.82 -1.10 -4.28
N ARG A 126 -2.99 -0.68 -3.03
CA ARG A 126 -2.01 -0.82 -1.95
C ARG A 126 -2.75 -1.22 -0.67
N THR A 127 -2.18 -2.13 0.10
CA THR A 127 -2.75 -2.64 1.34
C THR A 127 -1.67 -3.08 2.33
N SER A 128 -2.08 -3.41 3.56
CA SER A 128 -1.25 -4.07 4.57
C SER A 128 -1.88 -5.41 4.87
N THR A 129 -1.07 -6.42 5.18
CA THR A 129 -1.59 -7.73 5.58
C THR A 129 -2.29 -7.63 6.94
N ALA A 130 -3.28 -8.49 7.16
CA ALA A 130 -3.95 -8.59 8.45
C ALA A 130 -3.02 -9.22 9.49
N GLU A 131 -3.21 -8.85 10.76
CA GLU A 131 -2.51 -9.46 11.90
C GLU A 131 -2.90 -10.95 11.99
N PRO A 132 -1.94 -11.88 12.13
CA PRO A 132 -2.22 -13.31 12.16
C PRO A 132 -3.05 -13.70 13.39
N THR A 133 -3.63 -14.90 13.31
CA THR A 133 -4.29 -15.55 14.44
C THR A 133 -3.84 -17.00 14.52
N ASP A 134 -4.03 -17.64 15.68
CA ASP A 134 -3.74 -19.07 15.90
C ASP A 134 -4.42 -20.00 14.87
N THR A 135 -5.52 -19.55 14.25
CA THR A 135 -6.35 -20.35 13.33
C THR A 135 -6.19 -19.95 11.86
N GLY A 136 -5.34 -18.97 11.58
CA GLY A 136 -5.16 -18.37 10.27
C GLY A 136 -6.13 -17.22 9.98
N ILE A 137 -5.81 -16.50 8.94
CA ILE A 137 -6.49 -15.27 8.52
C ILE A 137 -6.95 -15.38 7.09
N PHE A 138 -8.06 -14.71 6.80
CA PHE A 138 -8.54 -14.48 5.46
C PHE A 138 -9.08 -13.05 5.39
N TRP A 139 -8.82 -12.34 4.29
CA TRP A 139 -9.47 -11.06 4.05
C TRP A 139 -9.70 -10.83 2.57
N ARG A 140 -10.69 -9.98 2.30
CA ARG A 140 -11.11 -9.62 0.95
C ARG A 140 -11.29 -8.12 0.84
N VAL A 141 -10.75 -7.55 -0.23
CA VAL A 141 -10.91 -6.13 -0.56
C VAL A 141 -11.43 -6.01 -1.98
N ARG A 142 -12.47 -5.19 -2.16
CA ARG A 142 -13.00 -4.83 -3.47
C ARG A 142 -12.74 -3.34 -3.70
N LYS A 143 -12.10 -3.00 -4.81
CA LYS A 143 -11.78 -1.61 -5.17
C LYS A 143 -12.26 -1.30 -6.57
N ASP A 144 -13.00 -0.20 -6.72
CA ASP A 144 -13.34 0.35 -8.03
C ASP A 144 -12.07 0.89 -8.71
N ILE A 145 -11.69 0.28 -9.83
CA ILE A 145 -10.55 0.68 -10.64
C ILE A 145 -10.98 1.21 -12.01
N THR A 146 -12.26 1.56 -12.19
CA THR A 146 -12.82 2.06 -13.46
C THR A 146 -12.09 3.28 -13.98
N ARG A 147 -11.59 4.14 -13.09
CA ARG A 147 -10.79 5.31 -13.45
C ARG A 147 -9.47 4.96 -14.16
N TYR A 148 -9.04 3.70 -14.14
CA TYR A 148 -7.87 3.21 -14.86
C TYR A 148 -8.24 2.64 -16.24
N SER A 149 -9.41 2.97 -16.79
CA SER A 149 -9.93 2.41 -18.03
C SER A 149 -8.95 2.50 -19.21
N SER A 150 -8.23 3.62 -19.36
CA SER A 150 -7.27 3.82 -20.46
C SER A 150 -6.09 2.84 -20.46
N ILE A 151 -5.72 2.26 -19.31
CA ILE A 151 -4.74 1.16 -19.23
C ILE A 151 -5.41 -0.21 -19.21
N LEU A 152 -6.59 -0.34 -18.61
CA LEU A 152 -7.36 -1.60 -18.61
C LEU A 152 -7.79 -2.04 -20.02
N TYR A 153 -7.92 -1.11 -20.97
CA TYR A 153 -8.27 -1.45 -22.35
C TYR A 153 -7.07 -1.89 -23.20
N LYS A 154 -5.84 -1.71 -22.72
CA LYS A 154 -4.62 -2.00 -23.49
C LYS A 154 -4.22 -3.48 -23.33
N PRO A 155 -3.96 -4.19 -24.44
CA PRO A 155 -3.39 -5.53 -24.39
C PRO A 155 -1.89 -5.50 -24.15
N GLN A 156 -1.31 -6.67 -23.87
CA GLN A 156 0.15 -6.88 -23.77
C GLN A 156 0.83 -6.03 -22.69
N LEU A 157 0.16 -5.84 -21.55
CA LEU A 157 0.73 -5.20 -20.38
C LEU A 157 1.21 -6.25 -19.36
N ASN A 158 1.75 -5.79 -18.24
CA ASN A 158 2.03 -6.63 -17.08
C ASN A 158 1.25 -6.13 -15.86
N VAL A 159 0.71 -7.07 -15.09
CA VAL A 159 0.30 -6.84 -13.70
C VAL A 159 1.44 -7.29 -12.81
N THR A 160 1.88 -6.41 -11.93
CA THR A 160 2.97 -6.66 -10.99
C THR A 160 2.47 -6.51 -9.57
N MET A 161 2.87 -7.39 -8.67
CA MET A 161 2.55 -7.29 -7.25
C MET A 161 3.80 -7.49 -6.40
N MET A 162 3.95 -6.61 -5.41
CA MET A 162 4.98 -6.70 -4.40
C MET A 162 4.31 -7.01 -3.06
N LEU A 163 4.84 -8.00 -2.36
CA LEU A 163 4.58 -8.30 -0.95
C LEU A 163 5.88 -8.88 -0.42
N GLU A 164 6.63 -8.10 0.36
CA GLU A 164 7.90 -8.54 0.95
C GLU A 164 7.59 -9.35 2.21
N ASN A 165 7.78 -10.67 2.14
CA ASN A 165 7.53 -11.58 3.24
C ASN A 165 8.80 -12.36 3.61
N VAL A 166 8.85 -12.82 4.85
CA VAL A 166 9.93 -13.62 5.42
C VAL A 166 9.30 -14.84 6.08
N VAL A 167 9.75 -16.03 5.70
CA VAL A 167 9.32 -17.31 6.25
C VAL A 167 10.51 -18.07 6.82
N ASN A 168 10.47 -18.36 8.12
CA ASN A 168 11.48 -19.08 8.89
C ASN A 168 10.86 -19.79 10.11
N ASP A 169 11.68 -20.28 11.04
CA ASP A 169 11.21 -21.05 12.22
C ASP A 169 10.34 -20.23 13.21
N ILE A 170 10.39 -18.90 13.15
CA ILE A 170 9.58 -17.98 13.95
C ILE A 170 8.38 -17.50 13.13
N TYR A 171 8.66 -17.11 11.90
CA TYR A 171 7.73 -16.49 10.97
C TYR A 171 7.24 -17.55 9.99
N THR A 172 6.12 -18.20 10.28
CA THR A 172 5.67 -19.37 9.53
C THR A 172 4.60 -19.07 8.47
N GLY A 173 4.00 -17.87 8.52
CA GLY A 173 2.91 -17.46 7.63
C GLY A 173 3.35 -17.22 6.18
N VAL A 174 2.87 -18.08 5.27
CA VAL A 174 2.88 -17.83 3.82
C VAL A 174 1.59 -17.10 3.45
N TYR A 175 1.66 -16.10 2.58
CA TYR A 175 0.47 -15.40 2.08
C TYR A 175 0.06 -15.95 0.72
N ASP A 176 -1.09 -16.61 0.67
CA ASP A 176 -1.72 -17.07 -0.56
C ASP A 176 -2.64 -15.98 -1.10
N ILE A 177 -2.32 -15.46 -2.29
CA ILE A 177 -2.98 -14.28 -2.87
C ILE A 177 -3.71 -14.65 -4.15
N HIS A 178 -4.98 -14.25 -4.23
CA HIS A 178 -5.78 -14.34 -5.44
C HIS A 178 -6.39 -12.98 -5.80
N VAL A 179 -6.08 -12.47 -6.99
CA VAL A 179 -6.59 -11.20 -7.50
C VAL A 179 -7.30 -11.41 -8.82
N SER A 180 -8.53 -10.91 -8.90
CA SER A 180 -9.32 -10.89 -10.13
C SER A 180 -9.79 -9.48 -10.48
N PHE A 181 -9.82 -9.16 -11.77
CA PHE A 181 -10.55 -8.00 -12.28
C PHE A 181 -11.93 -8.45 -12.72
N LEU A 182 -12.96 -7.79 -12.18
CA LEU A 182 -14.36 -8.05 -12.42
C LEU A 182 -14.90 -6.94 -13.32
N PHE A 183 -15.37 -7.31 -14.51
CA PHE A 183 -15.83 -6.36 -15.51
C PHE A 183 -17.35 -6.37 -15.60
N TYR A 184 -17.95 -5.19 -15.59
CA TYR A 184 -19.40 -5.00 -15.62
C TYR A 184 -19.80 -4.26 -16.88
N LYS A 185 -20.80 -4.77 -17.60
CA LYS A 185 -21.44 -4.08 -18.73
C LYS A 185 -22.70 -3.30 -18.34
N GLU A 186 -23.26 -3.58 -17.17
CA GLU A 186 -24.43 -2.87 -16.65
C GLU A 186 -24.02 -1.59 -15.93
N ASN A 187 -24.70 -0.50 -16.26
CA ASN A 187 -24.60 0.78 -15.57
C ASN A 187 -25.64 0.82 -14.45
N ILE A 188 -25.22 0.99 -13.19
CA ILE A 188 -26.16 1.35 -12.12
C ILE A 188 -26.25 2.86 -12.05
N VAL A 189 -27.44 3.40 -12.30
CA VAL A 189 -27.74 4.79 -12.00
C VAL A 189 -27.92 4.90 -10.47
N PRO A 190 -27.28 5.87 -9.78
CA PRO A 190 -27.33 5.98 -8.32
C PRO A 190 -28.73 5.99 -7.68
N ASN A 191 -29.78 6.28 -8.46
CA ASN A 191 -31.18 6.33 -8.00
C ASN A 191 -31.79 4.96 -7.65
N ASP A 192 -31.20 3.84 -8.06
CA ASP A 192 -31.77 2.50 -7.77
C ASP A 192 -31.33 1.92 -6.41
N VAL A 193 -30.45 2.62 -5.67
CA VAL A 193 -30.02 2.19 -4.33
C VAL A 193 -30.88 2.89 -3.27
N ARG A 194 -32.05 2.34 -2.99
CA ARG A 194 -32.91 2.77 -1.88
C ARG A 194 -32.28 2.34 -0.54
N PHE A 195 -31.42 3.18 0.03
CA PHE A 195 -30.94 2.99 1.40
C PHE A 195 -32.11 3.24 2.39
N PRO A 196 -32.43 2.31 3.31
CA PRO A 196 -33.36 2.59 4.39
C PRO A 196 -32.70 3.61 5.35
N SER A 197 -32.91 4.89 5.08
CA SER A 197 -32.35 5.98 5.88
C SER A 197 -33.24 6.20 7.10
N ILE A 198 -32.81 5.71 8.27
CA ILE A 198 -33.47 6.00 9.57
C ILE A 198 -33.26 7.46 10.00
N ILE A 199 -32.38 8.21 9.34
CA ILE A 199 -32.23 9.65 9.53
C ILE A 199 -32.06 10.27 8.13
N SER A 200 -33.11 10.92 7.63
CA SER A 200 -33.04 11.73 6.42
C SER A 200 -32.93 13.21 6.83
N PRO A 201 -31.73 13.82 6.85
CA PRO A 201 -31.66 15.26 6.65
C PRO A 201 -31.99 15.55 5.18
N SER A 202 -32.74 16.61 4.96
CA SER A 202 -33.28 17.04 3.66
C SER A 202 -32.33 16.83 2.47
N GLN A 203 -32.88 16.21 1.43
CA GLN A 203 -32.30 15.77 0.16
C GLN A 203 -31.78 16.88 -0.77
N LYS A 204 -31.45 18.07 -0.23
CA LYS A 204 -31.00 19.25 -1.00
C LYS A 204 -29.54 19.65 -0.75
N HIS A 205 -28.77 18.89 0.03
CA HIS A 205 -27.41 19.31 0.42
C HIS A 205 -26.30 18.26 0.23
N TYR A 206 -26.60 17.09 -0.33
CA TYR A 206 -25.63 15.99 -0.48
C TYR A 206 -25.02 15.85 -1.89
N ASP A 207 -25.39 16.68 -2.86
CA ASP A 207 -24.69 16.74 -4.16
C ASP A 207 -23.26 17.34 -4.02
N ASN A 208 -22.92 17.90 -2.85
CA ASN A 208 -21.66 18.57 -2.58
C ASN A 208 -20.86 17.95 -1.42
N LEU A 209 -21.05 16.67 -1.08
CA LEU A 209 -20.20 16.05 -0.05
C LEU A 209 -19.80 14.63 -0.45
N GLY A 210 -18.84 14.54 -1.36
CA GLY A 210 -18.25 13.26 -1.73
C GLY A 210 -17.36 13.31 -2.96
N THR A 211 -16.16 13.89 -2.87
CA THR A 211 -15.02 13.68 -3.82
C THR A 211 -15.26 13.91 -5.32
N ALA A 212 -16.46 14.26 -5.75
CA ALA A 212 -16.78 15.02 -6.94
C ALA A 212 -16.38 16.51 -6.78
N GLU A 213 -15.90 16.92 -5.60
CA GLU A 213 -15.69 18.31 -5.17
C GLU A 213 -14.46 19.05 -5.74
N LEU A 214 -13.76 18.47 -6.72
CA LEU A 214 -12.94 19.29 -7.65
C LEU A 214 -13.36 19.14 -9.11
N GLY A 215 -14.35 18.29 -9.42
CA GLY A 215 -14.74 18.00 -10.80
C GLY A 215 -13.63 17.44 -11.71
N LEU A 216 -12.43 17.17 -11.16
CA LEU A 216 -11.22 16.78 -11.88
C LEU A 216 -11.33 15.40 -12.54
N PHE A 217 -12.14 14.49 -11.98
CA PHE A 217 -12.32 13.11 -12.45
C PHE A 217 -13.77 12.80 -12.81
N LYS A 218 -14.48 13.74 -13.44
CA LYS A 218 -15.85 13.48 -13.95
C LYS A 218 -15.89 12.34 -14.96
N THR A 219 -14.79 12.13 -15.67
CA THR A 219 -14.56 11.01 -16.59
C THR A 219 -13.18 10.42 -16.33
N PRO A 220 -12.97 9.11 -16.57
CA PRO A 220 -11.63 8.52 -16.57
C PRO A 220 -10.68 9.26 -17.53
N PRO A 221 -9.37 9.34 -17.23
CA PRO A 221 -8.38 9.95 -18.10
C PRO A 221 -8.17 9.14 -19.38
N ASP A 222 -7.99 9.83 -20.51
CA ASP A 222 -7.70 9.22 -21.82
C ASP A 222 -6.31 8.57 -21.86
N LEU A 223 -5.39 9.06 -21.05
CA LEU A 223 -4.02 8.56 -20.92
C LEU A 223 -3.62 8.57 -19.45
N ILE A 224 -2.95 7.50 -19.02
CA ILE A 224 -2.31 7.40 -17.72
C ILE A 224 -0.83 7.21 -17.95
N ILE A 225 0.00 8.09 -17.36
CA ILE A 225 1.45 7.97 -17.40
C ILE A 225 1.94 7.62 -15.99
N PRO A 226 2.39 6.38 -15.75
CA PRO A 226 2.96 6.00 -14.47
C PRO A 226 4.25 6.75 -14.18
N ILE A 227 4.33 7.43 -13.02
CA ILE A 227 5.59 7.89 -12.44
C ILE A 227 5.95 6.96 -11.29
N SER A 228 6.67 5.92 -11.67
CA SER A 228 7.12 4.81 -10.83
C SER A 228 8.63 4.59 -10.95
N SER A 229 9.18 3.87 -9.98
CA SER A 229 10.55 3.36 -9.98
C SER A 229 10.80 2.40 -11.15
N ASP A 230 12.06 1.98 -11.29
CA ASP A 230 12.53 0.95 -12.23
C ASP A 230 11.82 -0.41 -12.13
N GLY A 231 11.12 -0.69 -11.03
CA GLY A 231 10.37 -1.92 -10.82
C GLY A 231 11.20 -3.05 -10.19
N GLU A 232 12.51 -2.86 -9.94
CA GLU A 232 13.36 -3.91 -9.39
C GLU A 232 12.95 -4.29 -7.96
N ARG A 233 12.48 -3.32 -7.18
CA ARG A 233 12.02 -3.50 -5.79
C ARG A 233 10.58 -3.03 -5.60
N GLY A 234 9.74 -3.30 -6.61
CA GLY A 234 8.41 -2.72 -6.76
C GLY A 234 8.43 -1.38 -7.50
N HIS A 235 7.26 -0.88 -7.87
CA HIS A 235 7.13 0.35 -8.66
C HIS A 235 6.97 1.62 -7.80
N TRP A 236 7.02 1.51 -6.48
CA TRP A 236 7.06 2.66 -5.57
C TRP A 236 8.46 3.29 -5.50
N PHE A 237 8.54 4.58 -5.15
CA PHE A 237 9.80 5.17 -4.70
C PHE A 237 9.99 4.95 -3.20
N ARG A 238 11.18 4.49 -2.79
CA ARG A 238 11.56 4.40 -1.37
C ARG A 238 12.28 5.67 -0.99
N VAL A 239 11.65 6.51 -0.18
CA VAL A 239 12.22 7.77 0.31
C VAL A 239 12.83 7.56 1.67
N GLU A 240 14.15 7.61 1.75
CA GLU A 240 14.89 7.33 3.00
C GLU A 240 15.22 8.59 3.80
N SER A 241 15.21 9.76 3.17
CA SER A 241 15.56 11.04 3.81
C SER A 241 14.94 12.24 3.09
N GLU A 242 14.96 13.41 3.73
CA GLU A 242 14.49 14.67 3.14
C GLU A 242 15.29 15.10 1.90
N SER A 243 16.54 14.63 1.77
CA SER A 243 17.39 14.89 0.60
C SER A 243 17.16 13.90 -0.55
N ASP A 244 16.36 12.86 -0.35
CA ASP A 244 16.10 11.86 -1.37
C ASP A 244 15.00 12.34 -2.33
N VAL A 245 15.41 12.66 -3.56
CA VAL A 245 14.54 13.25 -4.59
C VAL A 245 14.49 12.31 -5.79
N HIS A 246 13.29 11.82 -6.09
CA HIS A 246 13.02 10.95 -7.23
C HIS A 246 12.50 11.76 -8.42
N VAL A 247 13.05 11.49 -9.61
CA VAL A 247 12.72 12.26 -10.84
C VAL A 247 12.38 11.32 -11.98
N LYS A 248 11.27 11.59 -12.67
CA LYS A 248 10.87 10.92 -13.90
C LYS A 248 10.63 11.94 -15.01
N LYS A 249 11.19 11.68 -16.19
CA LYS A 249 10.89 12.46 -17.40
C LYS A 249 9.64 11.89 -18.05
N VAL A 250 8.65 12.74 -18.27
CA VAL A 250 7.40 12.39 -18.95
C VAL A 250 7.21 13.29 -20.17
N ARG A 251 6.45 12.81 -21.15
CA ARG A 251 6.04 13.60 -22.32
C ARG A 251 4.54 13.48 -22.49
N PHE A 252 3.89 14.61 -22.68
CA PHE A 252 2.46 14.68 -22.94
C PHE A 252 2.20 14.83 -24.44
N PRO A 253 1.10 14.27 -24.97
CA PRO A 253 0.62 14.59 -26.30
C PRO A 253 0.39 16.10 -26.49
N ASP A 254 0.59 16.60 -27.71
CA ASP A 254 0.41 18.04 -28.01
C ASP A 254 -1.04 18.51 -27.84
N ASN A 255 -2.00 17.60 -27.88
CA ASN A 255 -3.43 17.87 -27.68
C ASN A 255 -3.88 17.71 -26.21
N THR A 256 -2.96 17.65 -25.24
CA THR A 256 -3.29 17.57 -23.81
C THR A 256 -3.99 18.85 -23.34
N ILE A 257 -5.24 18.71 -22.87
CA ILE A 257 -6.06 19.82 -22.35
C ILE A 257 -6.03 19.93 -20.82
N GLN A 258 -5.73 18.83 -20.14
CA GLN A 258 -5.74 18.74 -18.69
C GLN A 258 -4.74 17.69 -18.25
N VAL A 259 -4.05 18.01 -17.16
CA VAL A 259 -3.04 17.16 -16.52
C VAL A 259 -3.40 17.09 -15.05
N VAL A 260 -3.50 15.88 -14.48
CA VAL A 260 -3.84 15.70 -13.07
C VAL A 260 -2.83 14.76 -12.46
N LEU A 261 -2.06 15.27 -11.51
CA LEU A 261 -1.15 14.46 -10.74
C LEU A 261 -1.88 13.85 -9.54
N GLU A 262 -1.87 12.52 -9.44
CA GLU A 262 -2.27 11.79 -8.25
C GLU A 262 -1.05 11.32 -7.46
N LEU A 263 -1.05 11.58 -6.16
CA LEU A 263 0.03 11.24 -5.24
C LEU A 263 -0.47 10.28 -4.16
N TYR A 264 0.25 9.18 -3.97
CA TYR A 264 0.09 8.29 -2.82
C TYR A 264 1.33 8.41 -1.92
N ALA A 265 1.22 8.43 -0.59
CA ALA A 265 2.34 8.61 0.39
C ALA A 265 2.19 7.88 1.78
N SER A 266 2.96 6.84 2.12
CA SER A 266 2.94 6.18 3.44
C SER A 266 4.32 5.87 3.94
N PHE A 267 4.30 5.36 5.15
CA PHE A 267 5.28 5.55 6.16
C PHE A 267 5.55 4.17 6.74
N HIS A 268 6.83 3.82 6.76
CA HIS A 268 7.33 2.52 7.17
C HIS A 268 8.59 2.70 7.99
N GLY A 269 9.02 1.64 8.68
CA GLY A 269 10.23 1.66 9.49
C GLY A 269 10.16 2.72 10.59
N ASN A 270 11.11 3.66 10.61
CA ASN A 270 11.13 4.71 11.64
C ASN A 270 10.00 5.73 11.52
N ASP A 271 9.35 5.79 10.35
CA ASP A 271 8.21 6.66 10.11
C ASP A 271 6.88 5.94 10.32
N GLU A 272 6.85 4.64 10.59
CA GLU A 272 5.61 3.87 10.79
C GLU A 272 4.62 4.53 11.80
N PHE A 273 5.18 5.22 12.80
CA PHE A 273 4.45 5.95 13.85
C PHE A 273 4.87 7.43 13.93
N TRP A 274 5.25 8.03 12.80
CA TRP A 274 5.90 9.35 12.72
C TRP A 274 5.19 10.45 13.51
N TYR A 275 3.86 10.40 13.61
CA TYR A 275 3.04 11.36 14.35
C TYR A 275 3.33 11.39 15.87
N SER A 276 4.07 10.41 16.38
CA SER A 276 4.57 10.35 17.76
C SER A 276 6.07 10.59 17.88
N ASN A 277 6.78 10.81 16.77
CA ASN A 277 8.24 10.94 16.78
C ASN A 277 8.66 12.27 17.42
N PRO A 278 9.63 12.27 18.36
CA PRO A 278 10.22 13.50 18.86
C PRO A 278 11.15 14.16 17.81
N PRO A 279 11.45 15.45 17.94
CA PRO A 279 12.50 16.08 17.15
C PRO A 279 13.87 15.51 17.53
N TYR A 280 14.82 15.50 16.59
CA TYR A 280 16.17 14.99 16.83
C TYR A 280 16.90 15.71 17.98
N SER A 281 16.59 16.98 18.23
CA SER A 281 17.13 17.74 19.36
C SER A 281 16.76 17.12 20.71
N TYR A 282 15.52 16.64 20.86
CA TYR A 282 15.05 15.98 22.07
C TYR A 282 15.73 14.62 22.28
N ILE A 283 15.89 13.83 21.20
CA ILE A 283 16.62 12.56 21.23
C ILE A 283 18.06 12.78 21.72
N ARG A 284 18.77 13.76 21.13
CA ARG A 284 20.16 14.09 21.51
C ARG A 284 20.27 14.61 22.94
N MET A 285 19.36 15.48 23.37
CA MET A 285 19.39 16.07 24.71
C MET A 285 19.19 15.02 25.82
N ASN A 286 18.40 13.98 25.53
CA ASN A 286 18.05 12.93 26.50
C ASN A 286 18.80 11.61 26.27
N ASN A 287 19.80 11.58 25.39
CA ASN A 287 20.57 10.38 25.04
C ASN A 287 19.70 9.15 24.71
N LEU A 288 18.60 9.36 23.95
CA LEU A 288 17.73 8.26 23.53
C LEU A 288 18.38 7.47 22.39
N THR A 289 18.22 6.15 22.39
CA THR A 289 18.79 5.24 21.37
C THR A 289 17.88 5.02 20.17
N THR A 290 16.70 5.66 20.13
CA THR A 290 15.73 5.50 19.05
C THR A 290 16.18 6.25 17.78
N ALA A 291 16.00 5.60 16.63
CA ALA A 291 16.15 6.23 15.32
C ALA A 291 14.88 6.95 14.85
N ARG A 292 13.77 6.83 15.60
CA ARG A 292 12.47 7.45 15.32
C ARG A 292 12.47 8.94 15.68
N GLY A 293 13.09 9.74 14.82
CA GLY A 293 13.17 11.17 14.98
C GLY A 293 12.36 11.93 13.93
N ASN A 294 12.84 13.13 13.61
CA ASN A 294 12.26 14.04 12.63
C ASN A 294 10.88 14.63 12.96
N GLY A 295 10.46 14.59 14.23
CA GLY A 295 9.21 15.22 14.65
C GLY A 295 7.95 14.60 14.04
N ALA A 296 6.81 15.19 14.39
CA ALA A 296 5.47 14.71 14.04
C ALA A 296 4.85 15.45 12.84
N TYR A 297 5.64 15.79 11.82
CA TYR A 297 5.15 16.41 10.58
C TYR A 297 5.79 15.77 9.36
N ARG A 298 4.99 15.42 8.36
CA ARG A 298 5.43 14.87 7.08
C ARG A 298 4.67 15.57 5.96
N GLU A 299 5.40 16.12 5.01
CA GLU A 299 4.86 16.80 3.84
C GLU A 299 5.69 16.42 2.62
N VAL A 300 5.00 16.34 1.49
CA VAL A 300 5.54 15.81 0.26
C VAL A 300 5.45 16.89 -0.76
N PHE A 301 6.60 17.30 -1.27
CA PHE A 301 6.70 18.37 -2.25
C PHE A 301 6.75 17.79 -3.65
N VAL A 302 5.95 18.36 -4.54
CA VAL A 302 5.99 18.06 -5.96
C VAL A 302 6.57 19.25 -6.69
N THR A 303 7.56 18.97 -7.53
CA THR A 303 8.12 19.94 -8.48
C THR A 303 7.98 19.45 -9.91
N ILE A 304 7.69 20.36 -10.84
CA ILE A 304 7.75 20.13 -12.28
C ILE A 304 8.87 21.03 -12.83
N ASP A 305 9.85 20.44 -13.50
CA ASP A 305 11.03 21.14 -14.03
C ASP A 305 11.73 22.02 -13.00
N GLY A 306 11.85 21.52 -11.76
CA GLY A 306 12.46 22.22 -10.62
C GLY A 306 11.61 23.33 -10.02
N LYS A 307 10.40 23.58 -10.51
CA LYS A 307 9.46 24.55 -9.96
C LYS A 307 8.45 23.85 -9.06
N PHE A 308 8.24 24.37 -7.85
CA PHE A 308 7.20 23.90 -6.95
C PHE A 308 5.82 24.05 -7.58
N VAL A 309 5.01 22.98 -7.55
CA VAL A 309 3.64 22.98 -8.08
C VAL A 309 2.59 22.60 -7.05
N GLY A 310 2.98 21.97 -5.94
CA GLY A 310 2.06 21.59 -4.87
C GLY A 310 2.73 20.73 -3.83
N SER A 311 2.07 20.59 -2.69
CA SER A 311 2.47 19.68 -1.64
C SER A 311 1.25 19.05 -0.99
N GLU A 312 1.45 17.90 -0.36
CA GLU A 312 0.44 17.21 0.42
C GLU A 312 1.00 16.81 1.79
N VAL A 313 0.21 17.05 2.84
CA VAL A 313 0.54 16.60 4.19
C VAL A 313 0.14 15.15 4.32
N VAL A 314 1.06 14.31 4.79
CA VAL A 314 0.77 12.88 5.00
C VAL A 314 -0.14 12.76 6.22
N PHE A 315 -1.29 12.12 6.05
CA PHE A 315 -2.20 11.83 7.17
C PHE A 315 -1.88 10.46 7.78
N PRO A 316 -1.95 10.33 9.11
CA PRO A 316 -1.71 9.05 9.76
C PRO A 316 -2.83 8.06 9.40
N VAL A 317 -2.42 6.84 9.06
CA VAL A 317 -3.29 5.67 8.88
C VAL A 317 -2.93 4.66 9.96
N VAL A 318 -3.93 4.22 10.70
CA VAL A 318 -3.73 3.25 11.79
C VAL A 318 -4.12 1.87 11.28
N PHE A 319 -3.17 0.94 11.31
CA PHE A 319 -3.35 -0.49 11.01
C PHE A 319 -3.10 -1.32 12.27
N THR A 320 -3.33 -2.63 12.22
CA THR A 320 -3.32 -3.52 13.40
C THR A 320 -1.95 -3.60 14.08
N GLY A 321 -0.84 -3.55 13.33
CA GLY A 321 0.51 -3.37 13.91
C GLY A 321 0.78 -1.96 14.46
N GLY A 322 -0.07 -0.99 14.10
CA GLY A 322 0.12 0.45 14.21
C GLY A 322 -0.47 1.15 15.45
N ALA A 323 -1.22 0.46 16.33
CA ALA A 323 -1.75 1.09 17.55
C ALA A 323 -2.06 0.12 18.68
N GLY A 324 -1.23 0.16 19.73
CA GLY A 324 -1.70 -0.10 21.09
C GLY A 324 -2.31 1.17 21.68
N LEU A 325 -3.57 1.49 21.38
CA LEU A 325 -4.30 2.54 22.10
C LEU A 325 -5.72 2.12 22.48
N THR A 326 -5.93 2.12 23.79
CA THR A 326 -7.18 2.01 24.51
C THR A 326 -8.19 3.08 24.07
N HIS A 327 -9.46 2.66 23.93
CA HIS A 327 -10.68 3.43 23.73
C HIS A 327 -10.55 4.91 23.30
N TYR A 328 -10.96 5.22 22.07
CA TYR A 328 -11.48 6.54 21.74
C TYR A 328 -12.67 6.44 20.80
N SER A 329 -13.83 6.92 21.27
CA SER A 329 -15.05 7.11 20.49
C SER A 329 -14.96 8.42 19.71
N GLY A 330 -15.01 8.36 18.39
CA GLY A 330 -15.04 9.56 17.55
C GLY A 330 -15.56 9.24 16.16
N ASN A 331 -16.80 9.63 15.88
CA ASN A 331 -17.41 9.59 14.55
C ASN A 331 -16.61 10.48 13.58
N ARG A 332 -15.81 9.88 12.69
CA ARG A 332 -15.40 10.46 11.41
C ARG A 332 -15.02 9.33 10.44
N SER A 333 -15.53 9.43 9.21
CA SER A 333 -15.42 8.43 8.14
C SER A 333 -13.96 8.02 7.90
N TRP A 334 -13.71 6.72 8.06
CA TRP A 334 -12.43 6.08 7.81
C TRP A 334 -12.13 6.07 6.31
N ARG A 335 -11.02 6.68 5.92
CA ARG A 335 -10.41 6.48 4.60
C ARG A 335 -9.13 5.70 4.84
N SER A 336 -9.19 4.38 4.65
CA SER A 336 -8.02 3.53 4.56
C SER A 336 -7.35 3.79 3.22
N GLY A 337 -6.14 4.32 3.27
CA GLY A 337 -5.33 4.61 2.10
C GLY A 337 -3.89 4.48 2.51
N ILE A 338 -3.38 3.26 2.46
CA ILE A 338 -1.94 3.03 2.57
C ILE A 338 -1.33 3.58 1.29
N SER A 339 -0.21 4.24 1.46
CA SER A 339 0.23 5.32 0.60
C SER A 339 1.78 5.07 0.37
N ILE A 340 2.51 5.60 -0.58
CA ILE A 340 4.00 5.65 -0.77
C ILE A 340 4.08 6.22 -2.19
N TYR A 341 5.03 7.11 -2.43
CA TYR A 341 5.11 7.97 -3.61
C TYR A 341 4.99 7.19 -4.91
N GLN A 342 3.78 7.25 -5.46
CA GLN A 342 3.56 7.14 -6.88
C GLN A 342 2.81 8.39 -7.30
N ALA A 343 3.43 9.09 -8.22
CA ALA A 343 2.82 10.14 -8.99
C ALA A 343 2.17 9.47 -10.21
N THR A 344 0.88 9.66 -10.44
CA THR A 344 0.25 9.28 -11.71
C THR A 344 -0.20 10.57 -12.35
N ILE A 345 0.42 10.95 -13.48
CA ILE A 345 0.03 12.15 -14.23
C ILE A 345 -0.93 11.79 -15.36
#